data_AF-A0A6G0VJD4-F1
#
_entry.id   AF-A0A6G0VJD4-F1
#
_cell.length_a   1.000
_cell.length_b   1.000
_cell.length_c   1.000
_cell.angle_alpha   90.00
_cell.angle_beta   90.00
_cell.angle_gamma   90.00
#
_symmetry.space_group_name_H-M   'P 1'
#
loop_
_entity.id
_entity.type
_entity.pdbx_description
1 polymer ?
#
loop_
_entity_poly.entity_id
_entity_poly.type
_entity_poly.pdbx_seq_one_letter_code
_entity_poly.pdbx_strand_id
1 'polypeptide(L)' 'MVGKPIAGCFYSEELLKTNYPNDYLVEKFIRRKGKQIYVKWLGFDSTPNSWINILDIRK' A
#
# COMPACT_ATOMS: atom_id res chain seq x y z
N MET A 1 36.85 25.52 -11.78
CA MET A 1 35.77 26.20 -11.00
C MET A 1 34.68 26.52 -12.02
N VAL A 2 33.45 26.03 -11.94
CA VAL A 2 32.58 25.77 -10.79
C VAL A 2 31.71 24.53 -11.13
N GLY A 3 31.63 23.57 -10.21
CA GLY A 3 30.70 22.44 -10.34
C GLY A 3 29.28 22.98 -10.31
N LYS A 4 28.43 22.54 -11.26
CA LYS A 4 27.02 22.93 -11.26
C LYS A 4 26.40 22.53 -9.92
N PRO A 5 25.70 23.45 -9.22
CA PRO A 5 25.02 23.08 -8.00
C PRO A 5 23.95 22.05 -8.36
N ILE A 6 24.01 20.87 -7.75
CA ILE A 6 22.86 19.97 -7.76
C ILE A 6 21.84 20.67 -6.87
N ALA A 7 20.87 21.34 -7.48
CA ALA A 7 19.71 21.84 -6.77
C ALA A 7 19.02 20.61 -6.17
N GLY A 8 19.23 20.40 -4.88
CA GLY A 8 18.50 19.41 -4.11
C GLY A 8 17.04 19.80 -4.08
N CYS A 9 16.31 19.51 -5.14
CA CYS A 9 14.87 19.37 -5.03
C CYS A 9 14.68 18.10 -4.25
N PHE A 10 14.45 18.25 -2.94
CA PHE A 10 13.91 17.18 -2.11
C PHE A 10 12.85 16.46 -2.95
N TYR A 11 13.03 15.16 -3.17
CA TYR A 11 11.86 14.33 -3.41
C TYR A 11 11.10 14.38 -2.10
N SER A 12 10.18 15.35 -2.03
CA SER A 12 8.98 15.16 -1.26
C SER A 12 8.43 13.88 -1.85
N GLU A 13 8.67 12.74 -1.22
CA GLU A 13 7.77 11.62 -1.39
C GLU A 13 6.41 12.26 -1.17
N GLU A 14 5.69 12.51 -2.27
CA GLU A 14 4.36 13.07 -2.19
C GLU A 14 3.61 11.97 -1.47
N LEU A 15 3.52 12.07 -0.14
CA LEU A 15 2.60 11.30 0.65
C LEU A 15 1.27 11.63 0.01
N LEU A 16 0.85 10.72 -0.86
CA LEU A 16 -0.31 10.90 -1.71
C LEU A 16 -1.41 11.26 -0.73
N LYS A 17 -1.92 12.50 -0.80
CA LYS A 17 -3.00 12.94 0.09
C LYS A 17 -4.19 12.04 -0.20
N THR A 18 -4.28 10.97 0.57
CA THR A 18 -5.36 10.02 0.49
C THR A 18 -6.42 10.47 1.49
N ASN A 19 -7.67 10.51 1.03
CA ASN A 19 -8.80 10.71 1.93
C ASN A 19 -8.96 9.52 2.90
N TYR A 20 -8.26 8.42 2.64
CA TYR A 20 -8.31 7.18 3.41
C TYR A 20 -6.89 6.70 3.75
N PRO A 21 -6.24 7.28 4.78
CA PRO A 21 -4.87 6.94 5.15
C PRO A 21 -4.72 5.50 5.69
N ASN A 22 -5.82 4.87 6.10
CA ASN A 22 -5.82 3.52 6.68
C ASN A 22 -6.47 2.47 5.75
N ASP A 23 -6.90 2.87 4.55
CA ASP A 23 -7.51 1.94 3.60
C ASP A 23 -6.47 1.48 2.58
N TYR A 24 -6.43 0.18 2.34
CA TYR A 24 -5.49 -0.46 1.43
C TYR A 24 -6.24 -1.27 0.37
N LEU A 25 -5.74 -1.24 -0.86
CA LEU A 25 -6.35 -1.97 -1.97
C LEU A 25 -5.86 -3.41 -2.00
N VAL A 26 -6.80 -4.34 -2.18
CA VAL A 26 -6.51 -5.76 -2.35
C VAL A 26 -6.33 -6.07 -3.84
N GLU A 27 -5.20 -6.67 -4.19
CA GLU A 27 -4.96 -7.21 -5.54
C GLU A 27 -5.68 -8.54 -5.73
N LYS A 28 -5.52 -9.45 -4.76
CA LYS A 28 -6.04 -10.81 -4.88
C LYS A 28 -6.39 -11.43 -3.53
N PHE A 29 -7.53 -12.12 -3.49
CA PHE A 29 -7.89 -13.01 -2.39
C PHE A 29 -7.23 -14.38 -2.62
N ILE A 30 -6.27 -14.76 -1.77
CA ILE A 30 -5.46 -15.98 -1.93
C ILE A 30 -6.13 -17.19 -1.28
N ARG A 31 -6.60 -17.05 -0.04
CA ARG A 31 -7.22 -18.14 0.75
C ARG A 31 -8.33 -17.60 1.65
N ARG A 32 -9.30 -18.44 2.01
CA ARG A 32 -10.36 -18.09 2.96
C ARG A 32 -10.39 -19.11 4.10
N LYS A 33 -10.53 -18.62 5.34
CA LYS A 33 -10.69 -19.43 6.55
C LYS A 33 -11.80 -18.83 7.41
N GLY A 34 -12.99 -19.41 7.34
CA GLY A 34 -14.18 -18.91 8.05
C GLY A 34 -14.51 -17.46 7.69
N LYS A 35 -14.39 -16.56 8.68
CA LYS A 35 -14.60 -15.11 8.54
C LYS A 35 -13.34 -14.31 8.19
N GLN A 36 -12.21 -14.99 7.97
CA GLN A 36 -10.95 -14.34 7.58
C GLN A 36 -10.57 -14.69 6.14
N ILE A 37 -9.93 -13.75 5.45
CA ILE A 37 -9.39 -13.91 4.11
C ILE A 37 -7.92 -13.51 4.09
N TYR A 38 -7.08 -14.33 3.47
CA TYR A 38 -5.68 -14.04 3.20
C TYR A 38 -5.59 -13.27 1.89
N VAL A 39 -5.10 -12.02 1.96
CA VAL A 39 -5.08 -11.09 0.84
C VAL A 39 -3.67 -10.76 0.40
N LYS A 40 -3.50 -10.56 -0.91
CA LYS A 40 -2.36 -9.86 -1.49
C LYS A 40 -2.74 -8.40 -1.68
N TRP A 41 -1.92 -7.49 -1.16
CA TRP A 41 -2.12 -6.05 -1.32
C TRP A 41 -1.63 -5.58 -2.69
N LEU A 42 -2.37 -4.65 -3.28
CA LEU A 42 -2.06 -4.07 -4.59
C LEU A 42 -0.82 -3.19 -4.49
N GLY A 43 0.13 -3.38 -5.41
CA GLY A 43 1.35 -2.58 -5.48
C GLY A 43 2.44 -2.97 -4.47
N PHE A 44 2.22 -4.03 -3.69
CA PHE A 44 3.22 -4.59 -2.78
C PHE A 44 3.63 -6.00 -3.22
N ASP A 45 4.84 -6.40 -2.83
CA ASP A 45 5.31 -7.78 -3.00
C ASP A 45 4.48 -8.77 -2.19
N SER A 46 4.82 -10.07 -2.20
CA SER A 46 4.09 -11.08 -1.41
C SER A 46 4.47 -11.10 0.08
N THR A 47 5.40 -10.24 0.49
CA THR A 47 5.89 -10.13 1.88
C THR A 47 4.89 -9.53 2.86
N PRO A 48 4.03 -8.53 2.52
CA PRO A 48 3.06 -7.95 3.43
C PRO A 48 1.67 -8.63 3.37
N ASN A 49 1.57 -9.82 2.76
CA ASN A 49 0.30 -10.55 2.69
C ASN A 49 -0.26 -10.81 4.09
N SER A 50 -1.55 -10.55 4.28
CA SER A 50 -2.16 -10.51 5.62
C SER A 50 -3.52 -11.19 5.64
N TRP A 51 -3.91 -11.67 6.82
CA TRP A 51 -5.26 -12.15 7.08
C TRP A 51 -6.13 -10.99 7.56
N ILE A 52 -7.19 -10.68 6.82
CA ILE A 52 -8.17 -9.64 7.16
C ILE A 52 -9.54 -10.26 7.46
N ASN A 53 -10.39 -9.55 8.21
CA ASN A 53 -11.77 -9.98 8.40
C ASN A 53 -12.62 -9.60 7.19
N ILE A 54 -13.59 -10.46 6.84
CA ILE A 54 -14.57 -10.15 5.79
C ILE A 54 -15.37 -8.89 6.11
N LEU A 55 -15.60 -8.62 7.40
CA LEU A 55 -16.34 -7.45 7.85
C LEU A 55 -15.61 -6.13 7.58
N ASP A 56 -14.29 -6.16 7.40
CA ASP A 56 -13.48 -4.97 7.14
C ASP A 56 -13.43 -4.62 5.64
N ILE A 57 -13.97 -5.48 4.78
CA ILE A 57 -13.97 -5.28 3.33
C ILE A 57 -15.07 -4.29 2.94
N ARG A 58 -14.65 -3.17 2.34
CA ARG A 58 -15.52 -2.18 1.70
C ARG A 58 -15.63 -2.49 0.20
N LYS A 59 -16.84 -2.36 -0.36
CA LYS A 59 -17.13 -2.59 -1.80
C LYS A 59 -17.27 -1.27 -2.54
#